data_AF-A0A2D6P955-F1
#
_entry.id   AF-A0A2D6P955-F1
#
_cell.length_a   1.000
_cell.length_b   1.000
_cell.length_c   1.000
_cell.angle_alpha   90.00
_cell.angle_beta   90.00
_cell.angle_gamma   90.00
#
_symmetry.space_group_name_H-M   'P 1'
#
loop_
_entity.id
_entity.type
_entity.pdbx_description
1 polymer ?
#
loop_
_entity_poly.entity_id
_entity_poly.type
_entity_poly.pdbx_seq_one_letter_code
_entity_poly.pdbx_strand_id
1 'polypeptide(L)'
;MSLWGKSDSLFSTGTISVNLTTKVATISTGTLPAAATIEGGVVTITGKGSATIKERTGNTTFTIHNTTGLDGTAISGVAYFISDQPVYLPLDTNYESNEVFGVSEAEQQAARGDNSQYRPQHAGWVGITSYTDQHGNQRVKTECFVAGSSITGDAADDTILPDS
;
A
#
# COMPACT_ATOMS: atom_id res chain seq x y z
N MET A 1 11.26 15.09 -7.70
CA MET A 1 10.38 14.94 -6.52
C MET A 1 10.74 13.62 -5.87
N SER A 2 10.75 13.55 -4.54
CA SER A 2 10.99 12.31 -3.80
C SER A 2 10.04 11.23 -4.33
N LEU A 3 10.56 10.03 -4.61
CA LEU A 3 9.82 8.95 -5.29
C LEU A 3 8.87 8.19 -4.32
N TRP A 4 8.78 8.65 -3.07
CA TRP A 4 7.99 8.14 -1.95
C TRP A 4 7.80 9.25 -0.92
N GLY A 5 6.84 9.06 -0.01
CA GLY A 5 6.60 9.89 1.17
C GLY A 5 6.58 9.05 2.45
N LYS A 6 5.81 9.49 3.44
CA LYS A 6 5.82 8.91 4.79
C LYS A 6 4.49 8.35 5.26
N SER A 7 3.41 8.61 4.54
CA SER A 7 2.08 8.16 4.94
C SER A 7 1.81 6.75 4.40
N ASP A 8 1.68 5.76 5.26
CA ASP A 8 1.27 4.39 4.87
C ASP A 8 -0.23 4.29 4.56
N SER A 9 -1.02 5.19 5.15
CA SER A 9 -2.47 5.28 4.98
C SER A 9 -2.89 6.76 4.92
N LEU A 10 -2.90 7.35 3.73
CA LEU A 10 -3.43 8.69 3.50
C LEU A 10 -4.96 8.67 3.56
N PHE A 11 -5.57 7.75 2.80
CA PHE A 11 -7.01 7.61 2.65
C PHE A 11 -7.38 6.14 2.49
N SER A 12 -8.08 5.57 3.45
CA SER A 12 -8.41 4.13 3.51
C SER A 12 -9.91 3.86 3.63
N THR A 13 -10.75 4.89 3.50
CA THR A 13 -12.20 4.77 3.68
C THR A 13 -12.95 4.83 2.36
N GLY A 14 -13.85 3.87 2.16
CA GLY A 14 -14.81 3.86 1.05
C GLY A 14 -14.49 2.81 -0.01
N THR A 15 -15.09 2.97 -1.17
CA THR A 15 -14.94 2.05 -2.30
C THR A 15 -14.61 2.80 -3.58
N ILE A 16 -13.97 2.11 -4.51
CA ILE A 16 -13.50 2.66 -5.78
C ILE A 16 -13.95 1.80 -6.97
N SER A 17 -14.18 2.48 -8.08
CA SER A 17 -14.37 1.87 -9.39
C SER A 17 -13.32 2.43 -10.34
N VAL A 18 -12.73 1.58 -11.20
CA VAL A 18 -11.68 2.01 -12.13
C VAL A 18 -12.07 1.59 -13.53
N ASN A 19 -12.12 2.57 -14.44
CA ASN A 19 -12.23 2.30 -15.86
C ASN A 19 -10.83 2.05 -16.43
N LEU A 20 -10.50 0.79 -16.68
CA LEU A 20 -9.15 0.37 -17.11
C LEU A 20 -8.74 0.93 -18.48
N THR A 21 -9.69 1.30 -19.35
CA THR A 21 -9.39 1.90 -20.65
C THR A 21 -9.04 3.38 -20.53
N THR A 22 -9.89 4.15 -19.85
CA THR A 22 -9.73 5.60 -19.68
C THR A 22 -8.76 5.96 -18.55
N LYS A 23 -8.42 4.99 -17.68
CA LYS A 23 -7.57 5.15 -16.49
C LYS A 23 -8.14 6.14 -15.48
N VAL A 24 -9.47 6.27 -15.46
CA VAL A 24 -10.19 7.10 -14.50
C VAL A 24 -10.63 6.21 -13.34
N ALA A 25 -10.27 6.64 -12.14
CA ALA A 25 -10.71 6.05 -10.90
C ALA A 25 -11.75 6.97 -10.23
N THR A 26 -12.86 6.38 -9.77
CA THR A 26 -13.98 7.08 -9.15
C THR A 26 -14.27 6.47 -7.80
N ILE A 27 -14.14 7.29 -6.75
CA ILE A 27 -14.58 6.96 -5.40
C ILE A 27 -16.10 6.82 -5.41
N SER A 28 -16.56 5.59 -5.23
CA SER A 28 -17.97 5.19 -5.32
C SER A 28 -18.70 5.42 -3.99
N THR A 29 -17.99 5.30 -2.87
CA THR A 29 -18.45 5.70 -1.54
C THR A 29 -17.34 6.45 -0.81
N GLY A 30 -17.68 7.52 -0.09
CA GLY A 30 -16.72 8.42 0.55
C GLY A 30 -16.27 9.56 -0.37
N THR A 31 -15.33 10.38 0.12
CA THR A 31 -14.77 11.52 -0.62
C THR A 31 -13.30 11.70 -0.26
N LEU A 32 -12.49 12.09 -1.24
CA LEU A 32 -11.13 12.55 -1.00
C LEU A 32 -11.18 13.88 -0.21
N PRO A 33 -10.44 14.02 0.91
CA PRO A 33 -10.42 15.25 1.68
C PRO A 33 -10.04 16.47 0.84
N ALA A 34 -10.66 17.61 1.15
CA ALA A 34 -10.38 18.86 0.43
C ALA A 34 -8.91 19.25 0.62
N ALA A 35 -8.26 19.71 -0.45
CA ALA A 35 -6.84 20.12 -0.49
C ALA A 35 -5.79 19.02 -0.21
N ALA A 36 -6.18 17.73 -0.15
CA ALA A 36 -5.19 16.65 -0.10
C ALA A 36 -4.50 16.49 -1.46
N THR A 37 -3.17 16.62 -1.46
CA THR A 37 -2.29 16.22 -2.57
C THR A 37 -2.17 14.70 -2.55
N ILE A 38 -2.59 14.05 -3.63
CA ILE A 38 -2.51 12.59 -3.82
C ILE A 38 -1.70 12.22 -5.06
N GLU A 39 -1.27 13.22 -5.82
CA GLU A 39 -0.42 13.08 -6.98
C GLU A 39 0.92 12.46 -6.60
N GLY A 40 1.28 11.37 -7.27
CA GLY A 40 2.44 10.58 -6.92
C GLY A 40 2.22 9.61 -5.77
N GLY A 41 1.04 9.58 -5.14
CA GLY A 41 0.64 8.50 -4.24
C GLY A 41 0.31 7.22 -5.02
N VAL A 42 0.21 6.11 -4.31
CA VAL A 42 -0.21 4.82 -4.86
C VAL A 42 -1.57 4.45 -4.28
N VAL A 43 -2.51 4.12 -5.16
CA VAL A 43 -3.77 3.49 -4.76
C VAL A 43 -3.61 1.98 -4.81
N THR A 44 -3.84 1.31 -3.68
CA THR A 44 -3.95 -0.14 -3.58
C THR A 44 -5.42 -0.51 -3.48
N ILE A 45 -5.87 -1.41 -4.36
CA ILE A 45 -7.26 -1.83 -4.48
C ILE A 45 -7.33 -3.30 -4.03
N THR A 46 -8.14 -3.59 -3.02
CA THR A 46 -8.17 -4.89 -2.36
C THR A 46 -8.43 -6.02 -3.36
N GLY A 47 -7.46 -6.95 -3.48
CA GLY A 47 -7.54 -8.10 -4.38
C GLY A 47 -7.49 -7.73 -5.88
N LYS A 48 -7.08 -6.51 -6.23
CA LYS A 48 -7.01 -6.02 -7.62
C LYS A 48 -5.66 -5.43 -8.01
N GLY A 49 -4.69 -5.38 -7.08
CA GLY A 49 -3.38 -4.79 -7.31
C GLY A 49 -3.33 -3.31 -6.95
N SER A 50 -2.34 -2.60 -7.49
CA SER A 50 -2.11 -1.19 -7.19
C SER A 50 -1.74 -0.36 -8.43
N ALA A 51 -1.88 0.96 -8.33
CA ALA A 51 -1.50 1.88 -9.41
C ALA A 51 -1.07 3.25 -8.87
N THR A 52 -0.11 3.88 -9.55
CA THR A 52 0.33 5.25 -9.23
C THR A 52 -0.69 6.28 -9.70
N ILE A 53 -1.05 7.20 -8.81
CA ILE A 53 -1.97 8.31 -9.06
C ILE A 53 -1.23 9.41 -9.83
N LYS A 54 -1.81 9.81 -10.97
CA LYS A 54 -1.27 10.84 -11.85
C LYS A 54 -1.74 12.24 -11.46
N GLU A 55 -3.05 12.43 -11.40
CA GLU A 55 -3.67 13.73 -11.11
C GLU A 55 -5.03 13.54 -10.47
N ARG A 56 -5.33 14.33 -9.44
CA ARG A 56 -6.68 14.48 -8.92
C ARG A 56 -7.50 15.35 -9.87
N THR A 57 -8.68 14.88 -10.26
CA THR A 57 -9.58 15.60 -11.16
C THR A 57 -10.84 16.11 -10.45
N GLY A 58 -11.09 15.67 -9.22
CA GLY A 58 -12.21 16.12 -8.40
C GLY A 58 -12.14 15.57 -6.97
N ASN A 59 -13.20 15.77 -6.19
CA ASN A 59 -13.29 15.26 -4.82
C ASN A 59 -13.60 13.75 -4.75
N THR A 60 -13.98 13.15 -5.87
CA THR A 60 -14.29 11.73 -5.98
C THR A 60 -13.62 11.09 -7.19
N THR A 61 -12.74 11.81 -7.90
CA THR A 61 -12.14 11.32 -9.14
C THR A 61 -10.67 11.69 -9.25
N PHE A 62 -9.89 10.78 -9.81
CA PHE A 62 -8.50 10.98 -10.18
C PHE A 62 -8.14 10.08 -11.37
N THR A 63 -7.00 10.33 -12.01
CA THR A 63 -6.47 9.44 -13.05
C THR A 63 -5.21 8.73 -12.56
N ILE A 64 -4.96 7.54 -13.12
CA ILE A 64 -3.76 6.73 -12.86
C ILE A 64 -2.84 6.70 -14.08
N HIS A 65 -1.54 6.52 -13.88
CA HIS A 65 -0.55 6.51 -14.96
C HIS A 65 -0.76 5.35 -15.95
N ASN A 66 -0.92 4.14 -15.42
CA ASN A 66 -1.13 2.91 -16.17
C ASN A 66 -1.93 1.91 -15.32
N THR A 67 -2.28 0.77 -15.92
CA THR A 67 -3.04 -0.31 -15.28
C THR A 67 -2.21 -1.59 -15.12
N THR A 68 -0.89 -1.52 -15.32
CA THR A 68 -0.01 -2.71 -15.35
C THR A 68 0.09 -3.37 -13.98
N GLY A 69 0.04 -2.59 -12.91
CA GLY A 69 -0.02 -3.11 -11.53
C GLY A 69 -1.41 -3.59 -11.08
N LEU A 70 -2.41 -3.55 -11.95
CA LEU A 70 -3.76 -4.04 -11.68
C LEU A 70 -3.97 -5.42 -12.31
N ASP A 71 -4.88 -6.21 -11.74
CA ASP A 71 -5.17 -7.59 -12.19
C ASP A 71 -5.86 -7.69 -13.57
N GLY A 72 -6.20 -6.56 -14.19
CA GLY A 72 -6.84 -6.47 -15.50
C GLY A 72 -8.34 -6.83 -15.52
N THR A 73 -8.94 -7.13 -14.37
CA THR A 73 -10.37 -7.48 -14.26
C THR A 73 -11.22 -6.24 -13.96
N ALA A 74 -12.53 -6.35 -14.10
CA ALA A 74 -13.44 -5.25 -13.79
C ALA A 74 -13.35 -4.84 -12.31
N ILE A 75 -13.14 -3.54 -12.06
CA ILE A 75 -13.09 -2.94 -10.72
C ILE A 75 -14.31 -2.05 -10.53
N SER A 76 -15.23 -2.45 -9.66
CA SER A 76 -16.45 -1.71 -9.35
C SER A 76 -16.79 -1.86 -7.87
N GLY A 77 -16.78 -0.75 -7.12
CA GLY A 77 -17.15 -0.72 -5.70
C GLY A 77 -16.24 -1.57 -4.80
N VAL A 78 -14.94 -1.61 -5.08
CA VAL A 78 -13.95 -2.38 -4.30
C VAL A 78 -13.31 -1.50 -3.23
N ALA A 79 -12.99 -2.06 -2.06
CA ALA A 79 -12.23 -1.32 -1.04
C ALA A 79 -10.84 -0.92 -1.56
N TYR A 80 -10.33 0.20 -1.05
CA TYR A 80 -9.02 0.72 -1.45
C TYR A 80 -8.39 1.49 -0.31
N PHE A 81 -7.08 1.67 -0.41
CA PHE A 81 -6.37 2.69 0.35
C PHE A 81 -5.35 3.40 -0.54
N ILE A 82 -4.96 4.60 -0.13
CA ILE A 82 -3.92 5.41 -0.79
C ILE A 82 -2.76 5.56 0.18
N SER A 83 -1.55 5.32 -0.30
CA SER A 83 -0.31 5.45 0.46
C SER A 83 0.76 6.21 -0.31
N ASP A 84 1.79 6.66 0.40
CA ASP A 84 2.96 7.33 -0.16
C ASP A 84 4.11 6.34 -0.46
N GLN A 85 3.80 5.06 -0.67
CA GLN A 85 4.82 4.05 -0.96
C GLN A 85 5.60 4.39 -2.23
N PRO A 86 6.81 3.84 -2.41
CA PRO A 86 7.60 4.07 -3.62
C PRO A 86 6.81 3.76 -4.90
N VAL A 87 6.73 4.74 -5.80
CA VAL A 87 5.84 4.66 -6.98
C VAL A 87 6.26 3.60 -8.01
N TYR A 88 7.43 2.97 -7.84
CA TYR A 88 7.87 1.87 -8.69
C TYR A 88 7.28 0.52 -8.24
N LEU A 89 6.84 0.39 -6.98
CA LEU A 89 6.34 -0.87 -6.42
C LEU A 89 5.07 -1.41 -7.10
N PRO A 90 4.14 -0.58 -7.60
CA PRO A 90 3.03 -1.09 -8.41
C PRO A 90 3.45 -1.82 -9.69
N LEU A 91 4.69 -1.65 -10.14
CA LEU A 91 5.24 -2.34 -11.31
C LEU A 91 6.24 -3.44 -10.93
N ASP A 92 6.51 -3.61 -9.64
CA ASP A 92 7.36 -4.68 -9.14
C ASP A 92 6.58 -6.00 -9.17
N THR A 93 7.21 -7.05 -9.72
CA THR A 93 6.60 -8.38 -9.84
C THR A 93 7.02 -9.33 -8.73
N ASN A 94 7.84 -8.88 -7.78
CA ASN A 94 8.32 -9.69 -6.66
C ASN A 94 7.43 -9.56 -5.42
N TYR A 95 6.61 -8.51 -5.34
CA TYR A 95 5.71 -8.23 -4.22
C TYR A 95 4.32 -7.92 -4.74
N GLU A 96 3.32 -8.53 -4.12
CA GLU A 96 1.94 -8.16 -4.31
C GLU A 96 1.63 -6.84 -3.59
N SER A 97 0.57 -6.16 -4.03
CA SER A 97 0.19 -4.84 -3.47
C SER A 97 -0.11 -4.83 -1.96
N ASN A 98 -0.44 -5.99 -1.39
CA ASN A 98 -0.71 -6.20 0.04
C ASN A 98 0.49 -6.81 0.79
N GLU A 99 1.66 -6.90 0.15
CA GLU A 99 2.91 -7.36 0.73
C GLU A 99 3.90 -6.20 0.94
N VAL A 100 3.49 -4.96 0.67
CA VAL A 100 4.25 -3.75 0.93
C VAL A 100 3.65 -3.00 2.10
N PHE A 101 4.50 -2.70 3.09
CA PHE A 101 4.12 -2.12 4.37
C PHE A 101 4.92 -0.85 4.62
N GLY A 102 4.25 0.16 5.20
CA GLY A 102 4.92 1.29 5.80
C GLY A 102 5.12 0.99 7.28
N VAL A 103 6.32 0.63 7.66
CA VAL A 103 6.65 0.20 9.03
C VAL A 103 7.14 1.38 9.85
N SER A 104 6.45 1.71 10.94
CA SER A 104 6.91 2.68 11.94
C SER A 104 7.98 2.10 12.87
N GLU A 105 8.64 2.97 13.64
CA GLU A 105 9.55 2.49 14.70
C GLU A 105 8.80 1.69 15.78
N ALA A 106 7.55 2.05 16.08
CA ALA A 106 6.77 1.38 17.11
C ALA A 106 6.47 -0.07 16.72
N GLU A 107 5.92 -0.31 15.53
CA GLU A 107 5.65 -1.66 15.00
C GLU A 107 6.94 -2.48 14.88
N GLN A 108 8.03 -1.86 14.39
CA GLN A 108 9.32 -2.53 14.26
C GLN A 108 9.90 -2.97 15.62
N GLN A 109 9.63 -2.23 16.70
CA GLN A 109 10.00 -2.62 18.06
C GLN A 109 9.03 -3.64 18.66
N ALA A 110 7.72 -3.50 18.45
CA ALA A 110 6.69 -4.42 18.91
C ALA A 110 6.91 -5.83 18.33
N ALA A 111 7.09 -5.94 17.01
CA ALA A 111 7.36 -7.21 16.33
C ALA A 111 8.64 -7.90 16.86
N ARG A 112 9.65 -7.12 17.27
CA ARG A 112 10.87 -7.65 17.91
C ARG A 112 10.63 -8.11 19.34
N GLY A 113 9.90 -7.31 20.13
CA GLY A 113 9.57 -7.61 21.52
C GLY A 113 8.75 -8.91 21.66
N ASP A 114 7.81 -9.11 20.74
CA ASP A 114 6.94 -10.30 20.70
C ASP A 114 7.60 -11.52 20.06
N ASN A 115 8.86 -11.39 19.62
CA ASN A 115 9.57 -12.44 18.87
C ASN A 115 8.77 -12.92 17.63
N SER A 116 8.02 -12.00 17.00
CA SER A 116 7.27 -12.27 15.78
C SER A 116 8.19 -12.78 14.67
N GLN A 117 7.66 -13.61 13.78
CA GLN A 117 8.37 -13.98 12.56
C GLN A 117 8.35 -12.82 11.54
N TYR A 118 7.36 -11.94 11.62
CA TYR A 118 7.20 -10.73 10.80
C TYR A 118 7.93 -9.54 11.42
N ARG A 119 9.26 -9.66 11.52
CA ARG A 119 10.11 -8.66 12.21
C ARG A 119 11.09 -7.98 11.23
N PRO A 120 10.68 -6.89 10.58
CA PRO A 120 11.58 -6.17 9.68
C PRO A 120 12.80 -5.60 10.42
N GLN A 121 13.95 -5.54 9.75
CA GLN A 121 15.18 -5.02 10.38
C GLN A 121 15.17 -3.51 10.59
N HIS A 122 14.41 -2.77 9.78
CA HIS A 122 14.32 -1.32 9.78
C HIS A 122 12.87 -0.87 9.65
N ALA A 123 12.54 0.25 10.30
CA ALA A 123 11.37 1.04 9.96
C ALA A 123 11.53 1.66 8.55
N GLY A 124 10.43 1.96 7.89
CA GLY A 124 10.36 2.54 6.55
C GLY A 124 9.47 1.73 5.62
N TRP A 125 9.71 1.79 4.32
CA TRP A 125 8.97 0.98 3.35
C TRP A 125 9.60 -0.39 3.22
N VAL A 126 8.83 -1.42 3.55
CA VAL A 126 9.31 -2.81 3.64
C VAL A 126 8.37 -3.75 2.91
N GLY A 127 8.95 -4.63 2.09
CA GLY A 127 8.26 -5.77 1.52
C GLY A 127 8.33 -6.96 2.46
N ILE A 128 7.20 -7.60 2.77
CA ILE A 128 7.14 -8.77 3.63
C ILE A 128 6.34 -9.86 2.94
N THR A 129 7.01 -10.99 2.64
CA THR A 129 6.38 -12.18 2.08
C THR A 129 6.53 -13.37 3.00
N SER A 130 5.62 -14.33 2.89
CA SER A 130 5.63 -15.51 3.74
C SER A 130 5.21 -16.77 2.98
N TYR A 131 5.76 -17.91 3.37
CA TYR A 131 5.39 -19.20 2.81
C TYR A 131 5.68 -20.35 3.80
N THR A 132 4.95 -21.44 3.65
CA THR A 132 5.22 -22.69 4.38
C THR A 132 6.22 -23.54 3.60
N ASP A 133 7.33 -23.92 4.24
CA ASP A 133 8.33 -24.79 3.62
C ASP A 133 7.89 -26.26 3.53
N GLN A 134 8.71 -27.10 2.89
CA GLN A 134 8.40 -28.53 2.67
C GLN A 134 8.28 -29.34 3.98
N HIS A 135 8.69 -28.76 5.11
CA HIS A 135 8.61 -29.38 6.43
C HIS A 135 7.48 -28.79 7.28
N GLY A 136 6.62 -27.93 6.71
CA GLY A 136 5.49 -27.32 7.42
C GLY A 136 5.87 -26.09 8.24
N ASN A 137 7.09 -25.55 8.12
CA ASN A 137 7.47 -24.36 8.88
C ASN A 137 7.14 -23.09 8.11
N GLN A 138 6.52 -22.13 8.81
CA GLN A 138 6.36 -20.78 8.30
C GLN A 138 7.74 -20.11 8.14
N ARG A 139 7.97 -19.56 6.95
CA ARG A 139 9.12 -18.73 6.61
C ARG A 139 8.63 -17.34 6.28
N VAL A 140 9.33 -16.33 6.77
CA VAL A 140 9.07 -14.93 6.48
C VAL A 140 10.34 -14.33 5.87
N LYS A 141 10.16 -13.57 4.79
CA LYS A 141 11.21 -12.80 4.14
C LYS A 141 10.85 -11.32 4.23
N THR A 142 11.83 -10.50 4.56
CA THR A 142 11.67 -9.04 4.67
C THR A 142 12.70 -8.36 3.79
N GLU A 143 12.30 -7.37 3.02
CA GLU A 143 13.18 -6.50 2.23
C GLU A 143 12.89 -5.04 2.52
N CYS A 144 13.91 -4.29 2.90
CA CYS A 144 13.79 -2.85 3.12
C CYS A 144 14.00 -2.10 1.80
N PHE A 145 12.94 -1.50 1.27
CA PHE A 145 13.01 -0.65 0.07
C PHE A 145 13.56 0.73 0.40
N VAL A 146 13.08 1.31 1.51
CA VAL A 146 13.46 2.62 1.99
C VAL A 146 13.53 2.56 3.50
N ALA A 147 14.72 2.72 4.07
CA ALA A 147 14.86 2.84 5.52
C ALA A 147 14.45 4.26 5.95
N GLY A 148 13.58 4.37 6.95
CA GLY A 148 13.12 5.66 7.48
C GLY A 148 12.30 5.51 8.75
N SER A 149 12.57 6.34 9.75
CA SER A 149 11.91 6.30 11.06
C SER A 149 10.65 7.16 11.17
N SER A 150 10.21 7.74 10.06
CA SER A 150 9.17 8.77 10.06
C SER A 150 7.86 8.33 9.42
N ILE A 151 7.65 7.02 9.23
CA ILE A 151 6.36 6.52 8.74
C ILE A 151 5.25 6.96 9.70
N THR A 152 4.14 7.39 9.12
CA THR A 152 2.95 7.88 9.82
C THR A 152 1.70 7.35 9.14
N GLY A 153 0.59 7.32 9.88
CA GLY A 153 -0.64 6.71 9.42
C GLY A 153 -0.79 5.35 10.09
N ASP A 154 -1.88 4.68 9.76
CA ASP A 154 -2.29 3.39 10.30
C ASP A 154 -3.01 2.68 9.16
N ALA A 155 -2.26 1.83 8.46
CA ALA A 155 -2.82 0.88 7.53
C ALA A 155 -3.44 -0.28 8.32
N ALA A 156 -4.48 -0.91 7.76
CA ALA A 156 -5.11 -2.06 8.43
C ALA A 156 -4.27 -3.35 8.27
N ASP A 157 -3.03 -3.35 8.76
CA ASP A 157 -2.02 -4.41 8.66
C ASP A 157 -1.57 -5.02 10.00
N ASP A 158 -2.22 -4.62 11.10
CA ASP A 158 -2.05 -5.13 12.49
C ASP A 158 -1.93 -6.66 12.64
N THR A 159 -2.51 -7.42 11.70
CA THR A 159 -2.40 -8.88 11.72
C THR A 159 -0.96 -9.36 11.47
N ILE A 160 -0.15 -8.55 10.79
CA ILE A 160 1.25 -8.81 10.46
C ILE A 160 2.17 -7.91 11.31
N LEU A 161 1.83 -6.63 11.42
CA LEU A 161 2.59 -5.61 12.14
C LEU A 161 1.69 -4.92 13.18
N PRO A 162 1.59 -5.45 14.40
CA PRO A 162 0.72 -4.87 15.41
C PRO A 162 1.25 -3.54 15.95
N ASP A 163 0.35 -2.59 16.11
CA ASP A 163 0.55 -1.30 16.76
C ASP A 163 0.68 -1.41 18.29
N SER A 164 1.76 -2.06 18.75
CA SER A 164 2.15 -2.23 20.17
C SER A 164 1.22 -2.98 21.12
#